data_AF-A0A2E5EX11-F1
#
_entry.id   AF-A0A2E5EX11-F1
#
_cell.length_a   1.000
_cell.length_b   1.000
_cell.length_c   1.000
_cell.angle_alpha   90.00
_cell.angle_beta   90.00
_cell.angle_gamma   90.00
#
_symmetry.space_group_name_H-M   'P 1'
#
loop_
_entity.id
_entity.type
_entity.pdbx_description
1 polymer ?
#
loop_
_entity_poly.entity_id
_entity_poly.type
_entity_poly.pdbx_seq_one_letter_code
_entity_poly.pdbx_strand_id
1 'polypeptide(L)'
;MPENETYKAKIIQFSDDQKTLPDGSKVIYAENDVKIVVYHKIPFEKGTSYAYDRKTGKIIVNGKEGNNDDKRKMLTLGSYFLDNTDEDDLVTIAVQSKES
;
A
#
# COMPACT_ATOMS: atom_id res chain seq x y z
N MET A 1 -18.13 25.76 3.46
CA MET A 1 -18.09 24.78 2.35
C MET A 1 -16.75 24.10 2.45
N PRO A 2 -16.64 22.79 2.72
CA PRO A 2 -15.33 22.15 2.64
C PRO A 2 -14.91 22.17 1.15
N GLU A 3 -13.70 22.63 0.91
CA GLU A 3 -13.11 22.68 -0.43
C GLU A 3 -13.00 21.26 -0.99
N ASN A 4 -13.22 21.10 -2.30
CA ASN A 4 -12.98 19.84 -3.00
C ASN A 4 -11.48 19.51 -2.95
N GLU A 5 -11.02 18.87 -1.88
CA GLU A 5 -9.64 18.43 -1.76
C GLU A 5 -9.35 17.41 -2.85
N THR A 6 -8.45 17.77 -3.75
CA THR A 6 -7.99 16.87 -4.81
C THR A 6 -6.75 16.15 -4.29
N TYR A 7 -6.86 14.85 -4.06
CA TYR A 7 -5.75 14.08 -3.55
C TYR A 7 -4.92 13.51 -4.70
N LYS A 8 -3.61 13.76 -4.64
CA LYS A 8 -2.64 13.08 -5.49
C LYS A 8 -2.17 11.83 -4.75
N ALA A 9 -2.49 10.67 -5.31
CA ALA A 9 -2.00 9.39 -4.82
C ALA A 9 -0.91 8.86 -5.76
N LYS A 10 0.09 8.20 -5.20
CA LYS A 10 1.08 7.42 -5.94
C LYS A 10 0.86 5.96 -5.61
N ILE A 11 0.84 5.11 -6.63
CA ILE A 11 0.76 3.66 -6.49
C ILE A 11 2.03 3.08 -7.10
N ILE A 12 2.73 2.24 -6.36
CA ILE A 12 3.96 1.56 -6.74
C ILE A 12 3.70 0.05 -6.69
N GLN A 13 4.00 -0.63 -7.79
CA GLN A 13 3.88 -2.08 -7.94
C GLN A 13 4.89 -2.55 -8.99
N PHE A 14 5.07 -3.87 -9.13
CA PHE A 14 5.81 -4.43 -10.25
C PHE A 14 5.19 -4.00 -11.59
N SER A 15 6.03 -3.67 -12.56
CA SER A 15 5.65 -3.34 -13.93
C SER A 15 5.15 -4.58 -14.68
N ASP A 16 5.78 -5.73 -14.43
CA ASP A 16 5.33 -7.06 -14.88
C ASP A 16 4.29 -7.63 -13.91
N ASP A 17 3.10 -7.92 -14.42
CA ASP A 17 2.00 -8.46 -13.64
C ASP A 17 2.19 -9.92 -13.22
N GLN A 18 3.18 -10.64 -13.77
CA GLN A 18 3.54 -12.00 -13.34
C GLN A 18 4.63 -12.01 -12.28
N LYS A 19 5.35 -10.90 -12.10
CA LYS A 19 6.45 -10.83 -11.12
C LYS A 19 5.90 -10.89 -9.69
N THR A 20 6.59 -11.65 -8.86
CA THR A 20 6.28 -11.84 -7.44
C THR A 20 7.53 -11.67 -6.60
N LEU A 21 7.32 -11.47 -5.31
CA LEU A 21 8.36 -11.55 -4.30
C LEU A 21 8.88 -13.01 -4.19
N PRO A 22 10.04 -13.24 -3.54
CA PRO A 22 10.61 -14.58 -3.38
C PRO A 22 9.69 -15.61 -2.72
N ASP A 23 8.75 -15.16 -1.89
CA ASP A 23 7.72 -16.00 -1.26
C ASP A 23 6.50 -16.28 -2.16
N GLY A 24 6.53 -15.81 -3.41
CA GLY A 24 5.43 -15.89 -4.36
C GLY A 24 4.32 -14.86 -4.15
N SER A 25 4.46 -13.97 -3.16
CA SER A 25 3.46 -12.95 -2.86
C SER A 25 3.59 -11.72 -3.76
N LYS A 26 2.51 -10.92 -3.80
CA LYS A 26 2.49 -9.61 -4.43
C LYS A 26 2.25 -8.54 -3.39
N VAL A 27 2.96 -7.42 -3.53
CA VAL A 27 2.75 -6.22 -2.73
C VAL A 27 2.44 -5.06 -3.66
N ILE A 28 1.44 -4.26 -3.29
CA ILE A 28 1.15 -2.96 -3.89
C ILE A 28 1.28 -1.94 -2.78
N TYR A 29 2.13 -0.95 -3.00
CA TYR A 29 2.29 0.20 -2.12
C TYR A 29 1.53 1.38 -2.72
N ALA A 30 0.75 2.08 -1.92
CA ALA A 30 0.12 3.33 -2.32
C ALA A 30 0.23 4.36 -1.21
N GLU A 31 0.42 5.63 -1.58
CA GLU A 31 0.44 6.71 -0.62
C GLU A 31 -0.17 7.99 -1.16
N ASN A 32 -0.68 8.80 -0.25
CA ASN A 32 -0.94 10.22 -0.45
C ASN A 32 -0.58 10.98 0.84
N ASP A 33 -0.91 12.27 0.87
CA ASP A 33 -0.61 13.14 2.03
C ASP A 33 -1.35 12.71 3.32
N VAL A 34 -2.40 11.90 3.21
CA VAL A 34 -3.25 11.49 4.34
C VAL A 34 -2.95 10.06 4.80
N LYS A 35 -2.70 9.14 3.88
CA LYS A 35 -2.65 7.69 4.16
C LYS A 35 -1.53 7.01 3.39
N ILE A 36 -1.05 5.93 3.99
CA ILE A 36 -0.23 4.91 3.31
C ILE A 36 -1.06 3.64 3.29
N VAL A 37 -1.15 2.98 2.14
CA VAL A 37 -1.85 1.71 1.96
C VAL A 37 -0.85 0.69 1.43
N VAL A 38 -0.82 -0.48 2.05
CA VAL A 38 -0.06 -1.63 1.58
C VAL A 38 -1.02 -2.78 1.38
N TYR A 39 -1.14 -3.26 0.15
CA TYR A 39 -1.87 -4.48 -0.15
C TYR A 39 -0.89 -5.63 -0.30
N HIS A 40 -1.13 -6.73 0.39
CA HIS A 40 -0.33 -7.95 0.33
C HIS A 40 -1.20 -9.13 -0.08
N LYS A 41 -0.75 -9.90 -1.06
CA LYS A 41 -1.48 -11.05 -1.61
C LYS A 41 -0.56 -12.25 -1.75
N ILE A 42 -0.80 -13.26 -0.93
CA ILE A 42 -0.19 -14.59 -1.05
C ILE A 42 -1.05 -15.42 -2.03
N PRO A 43 -0.44 -16.29 -2.87
CA PRO A 43 -1.18 -17.21 -3.71
C PRO A 43 -2.21 -18.02 -2.92
N PHE A 44 -3.40 -18.21 -3.48
CA PHE A 44 -4.52 -18.98 -2.89
C PHE A 44 -5.12 -18.43 -1.58
N GLU A 45 -4.56 -17.38 -0.97
CA GLU A 45 -5.10 -16.74 0.24
C GLU A 45 -5.90 -15.47 -0.08
N LYS A 46 -6.71 -14.96 0.87
CA LYS A 46 -7.32 -13.64 0.71
C LYS A 46 -6.24 -12.56 0.89
N GLY A 47 -6.27 -11.55 0.04
CA GLY A 47 -5.35 -10.42 0.19
C GLY A 47 -5.63 -9.63 1.47
N THR A 48 -4.58 -9.07 2.05
CA THR A 48 -4.66 -8.23 3.25
C THR A 48 -4.30 -6.80 2.88
N SER A 49 -5.20 -5.85 3.15
CA SER A 49 -4.93 -4.43 3.02
C SER A 49 -4.64 -3.82 4.39
N TYR A 50 -3.52 -3.12 4.48
CA TYR A 50 -3.14 -2.27 5.60
C TYR A 50 -3.29 -0.83 5.16
N ALA A 51 -3.94 0.00 5.97
CA ALA A 51 -4.05 1.43 5.73
C ALA A 51 -3.65 2.20 6.98
N TYR A 52 -2.53 2.91 6.91
CA TYR A 52 -2.03 3.77 7.97
C TYR A 52 -2.45 5.22 7.70
N ASP A 53 -3.19 5.81 8.63
CA ASP A 53 -3.56 7.21 8.59
C ASP A 53 -2.45 8.07 9.22
N ARG A 54 -1.82 8.93 8.41
CA ARG A 54 -0.67 9.74 8.81
C ARG A 54 -1.04 10.79 9.86
N LYS A 55 -2.28 11.30 9.85
CA LYS A 55 -2.74 12.36 10.75
C LYS A 55 -3.05 11.81 12.15
N THR A 56 -3.75 10.68 12.19
CA THR A 56 -4.23 10.08 13.45
C THR A 56 -3.29 9.00 14.00
N GLY A 57 -2.37 8.50 13.18
CA GLY A 57 -1.52 7.37 13.53
C GLY A 57 -2.24 6.02 13.62
N LYS A 58 -3.52 5.96 13.22
CA LYS A 58 -4.32 4.73 13.24
C LYS A 58 -3.94 3.80 12.09
N ILE A 59 -4.03 2.50 12.35
CA ILE A 59 -3.88 1.45 11.35
C ILE A 59 -5.23 0.74 11.17
N ILE A 60 -5.63 0.54 9.92
CA ILE A 60 -6.81 -0.23 9.55
C ILE A 60 -6.34 -1.44 8.76
N VAL A 61 -6.80 -2.64 9.14
CA VAL A 61 -6.50 -3.89 8.44
C VAL A 61 -7.80 -4.48 7.91
N ASN A 62 -7.90 -4.66 6.59
CA ASN A 62 -9.11 -5.18 5.92
C ASN A 62 -10.40 -4.47 6.39
N GLY A 63 -10.33 -3.15 6.56
CA GLY A 63 -11.47 -2.31 6.99
C GLY A 63 -11.76 -2.29 8.48
N LYS A 64 -10.96 -2.95 9.34
CA LYS A 64 -11.12 -2.95 10.80
C LYS A 64 -9.95 -2.24 11.48
N GLU A 65 -10.19 -1.62 12.63
CA GLU A 65 -9.12 -1.02 13.43
C GLU A 65 -8.12 -2.10 13.85
N GLY A 66 -6.85 -1.90 13.49
CA GLY A 66 -5.74 -2.77 13.84
C GLY A 66 -4.96 -2.23 15.04
N ASN A 67 -3.88 -2.91 15.37
CA ASN A 67 -3.03 -2.59 16.51
C ASN A 67 -1.58 -2.26 16.11
N ASN A 68 -0.72 -1.98 17.10
CA ASN A 68 0.68 -1.64 16.85
C ASN A 68 1.48 -2.77 16.15
N ASP A 69 1.11 -4.03 16.35
CA ASP A 69 1.76 -5.14 15.65
C ASP A 69 1.35 -5.19 14.19
N ASP A 70 0.10 -4.84 13.85
CA ASP A 70 -0.33 -4.68 12.45
C ASP A 70 0.42 -3.54 11.76
N LYS A 71 0.65 -2.42 12.47
CA LYS A 71 1.48 -1.34 11.96
C LYS A 71 2.92 -1.81 11.69
N ARG A 72 3.51 -2.58 12.60
CA ARG A 72 4.86 -3.17 12.39
C ARG A 72 4.88 -4.08 11.18
N LYS A 73 3.91 -5.00 11.04
CA LYS A 73 3.78 -5.90 9.89
C LYS A 73 3.69 -5.11 8.57
N MET A 74 2.89 -4.06 8.53
CA MET A 74 2.78 -3.19 7.36
C MET A 74 4.14 -2.58 6.97
N LEU A 75 4.91 -2.08 7.93
CA LEU A 75 6.24 -1.51 7.67
C LEU A 75 7.25 -2.58 7.24
N THR A 76 7.22 -3.75 7.86
CA THR A 76 8.04 -4.90 7.46
C THR A 76 7.73 -5.33 6.04
N LEU A 77 6.46 -5.39 5.64
CA LEU A 77 6.04 -5.70 4.27
C LEU A 77 6.53 -4.66 3.27
N GLY A 78 6.43 -3.37 3.61
CA GLY A 78 6.96 -2.29 2.77
C GLY A 78 8.47 -2.40 2.59
N SER A 79 9.21 -2.69 3.66
CA SER A 79 10.66 -2.88 3.60
C SER A 79 11.02 -4.11 2.79
N TYR A 80 10.35 -5.25 3.04
CA TYR A 80 10.54 -6.49 2.29
C TYR A 80 10.28 -6.31 0.79
N PHE A 81 9.25 -5.53 0.42
CA PHE A 81 9.00 -5.20 -0.97
C PHE A 81 10.20 -4.45 -1.58
N LEU A 82 10.62 -3.34 -0.96
CA LEU A 82 11.74 -2.53 -1.45
C LEU A 82 13.07 -3.29 -1.49
N ASP A 83 13.35 -4.13 -0.50
CA ASP A 83 14.57 -4.94 -0.41
C ASP A 83 14.66 -6.03 -1.48
N ASN A 84 13.54 -6.35 -2.15
CA ASN A 84 13.43 -7.40 -3.16
C ASN A 84 12.96 -6.87 -4.53
N THR A 85 13.05 -5.55 -4.74
CA THR A 85 12.69 -4.90 -6.00
C THR A 85 13.83 -4.02 -6.49
N ASP A 86 14.15 -4.09 -7.78
CA ASP A 86 14.95 -3.07 -8.44
C ASP A 86 14.04 -1.95 -9.00
N GLU A 87 14.54 -0.72 -9.09
CA GLU A 87 13.73 0.42 -9.57
C GLU A 87 13.18 0.19 -10.99
N ASP A 88 13.97 -0.47 -11.85
CA ASP A 88 13.60 -0.81 -13.23
C ASP A 88 12.43 -1.81 -13.31
N ASP A 89 12.16 -2.54 -12.23
CA ASP A 89 11.04 -3.48 -12.14
C ASP A 89 9.73 -2.83 -11.71
N LEU A 90 9.75 -1.55 -11.34
CA LEU A 90 8.62 -0.88 -10.73
C LEU A 90 7.92 0.06 -11.71
N VAL A 91 6.61 0.15 -11.57
CA VAL A 91 5.81 1.20 -12.20
C VAL A 91 5.19 2.07 -11.11
N THR A 92 5.30 3.39 -11.30
CA THR A 92 4.59 4.36 -10.47
C THR A 92 3.40 4.92 -11.23
N ILE A 93 2.20 4.73 -10.69
CA ILE A 93 0.96 5.27 -11.23
C ILE A 93 0.57 6.47 -10.37
N ALA A 94 0.59 7.67 -10.96
CA ALA A 94 0.08 8.87 -10.32
C ALA A 94 -1.42 8.99 -10.59
N VAL A 95 -2.23 8.93 -9.54
CA VAL A 95 -3.68 9.03 -9.61
C VAL A 95 -4.11 10.35 -8.98
N GLN A 96 -4.96 11.09 -9.68
CA GLN A 96 -5.61 12.27 -9.13
C GLN A 96 -7.09 11.93 -8.92
N SER A 97 -7.52 11.76 -7.67
CA SER A 97 -8.93 11.54 -7.37
C SER A 97 -9.56 12.80 -6.77
N LYS A 98 -10.73 13.16 -7.28
CA LYS A 98 -11.64 14.07 -6.59
C LYS A 98 -12.49 13.22 -5.66
N GLU A 99 -12.55 13.54 -4.36
CA GLU A 99 -13.65 13.02 -3.54
C GLU A 99 -14.97 13.50 -4.17
N SER A 100 -15.88 12.56 -4.44
CA SER A 100 -17.24 12.83 -4.93
C SER A 100 -18.21 12.85 -3.77
#